data_AF-A0A924K409-F1
#
_entry.id   AF-A0A924K409-F1
#
_cell.length_a   1.000
_cell.length_b   1.000
_cell.length_c   1.000
_cell.angle_alpha   90.00
_cell.angle_beta   90.00
_cell.angle_gamma   90.00
#
_symmetry.space_group_name_H-M   'P 1'
#
loop_
_entity.id
_entity.type
_entity.pdbx_description
1 polymer ?
#
loop_
_entity_poly.entity_id
_entity_poly.type
_entity_poly.pdbx_seq_one_letter_code
_entity_poly.pdbx_strand_id
1 'polypeptide(L)' 'MDKNDKVVRGAAMGQSETVAALQELMEKFQSGEITCAAIRLFRPDGTWDDIALGGDEQEQAEALTNLRHAHERAN' A
#
# COMPACT_ATOMS: atom_id res chain seq x y z
N MET A 1 4.30 -12.69 -20.56
CA MET A 1 3.56 -12.40 -19.31
C MET A 1 4.59 -12.01 -18.28
N ASP A 2 4.92 -10.73 -18.24
CA ASP A 2 5.87 -10.18 -17.27
C ASP A 2 5.05 -9.80 -16.02
N LYS A 3 5.35 -10.45 -14.90
CA LYS A 3 4.60 -10.31 -13.66
C LYS A 3 5.04 -9.00 -13.02
N ASN A 4 4.17 -7.99 -13.10
CA ASN A 4 4.28 -6.71 -12.39
C ASN A 4 4.41 -6.97 -10.88
N ASP A 5 5.65 -7.08 -10.40
CA ASP A 5 5.98 -7.00 -8.98
C ASP A 5 6.55 -5.60 -8.71
N LYS A 6 5.69 -4.59 -8.85
CA LYS A 6 6.04 -3.21 -8.46
C LYS A 6 5.93 -3.11 -6.94
N VAL A 7 6.99 -3.51 -6.26
CA VAL A 7 7.20 -3.20 -4.84
C VAL A 7 7.31 -1.68 -4.70
N VAL A 8 6.24 -1.03 -4.25
CA VAL A 8 6.25 0.40 -3.89
C VAL A 8 7.10 0.55 -2.63
N ARG A 9 8.37 0.95 -2.82
CA ARG A 9 9.30 1.25 -1.73
C ARG A 9 8.87 2.57 -1.07
N GLY A 10 8.82 2.59 0.27
CA GLY A 10 8.57 3.80 1.05
C GLY A 10 9.71 4.81 0.85
N ALA A 11 9.58 5.67 -0.16
CA ALA A 11 10.33 6.90 -0.28
C ALA A 11 9.52 8.02 0.38
N ALA A 12 10.20 8.98 1.02
CA ALA A 12 9.58 10.23 1.42
C ALA A 12 9.18 11.00 0.16
N MET A 13 7.99 10.68 -0.36
CA MET A 13 7.41 11.31 -1.54
C MET A 13 6.98 12.73 -1.18
N GLY A 14 7.18 13.67 -2.10
CA GLY A 14 6.55 14.98 -1.97
C GLY A 14 5.02 14.82 -1.89
N GLN A 15 4.31 15.78 -1.29
CA GLN A 15 2.85 15.73 -1.15
C GLN A 15 2.15 15.41 -2.48
N SER A 16 2.63 15.98 -3.59
CA SER A 16 2.11 15.74 -4.94
C SER A 16 2.33 14.30 -5.44
N GLU A 17 3.47 13.69 -5.13
CA GLU A 17 3.79 12.32 -5.55
C GLU A 17 2.99 11.30 -4.73
N THR A 18 2.78 11.58 -3.45
CA THR A 18 1.93 10.76 -2.57
C THR A 18 0.49 10.78 -3.06
N VAL A 19 -0.04 11.95 -3.42
CA VAL A 19 -1.39 12.08 -3.96
C VAL A 19 -1.53 11.33 -5.29
N ALA A 20 -0.54 11.45 -6.19
CA ALA A 20 -0.55 10.73 -7.46
C ALA A 20 -0.53 9.20 -7.27
N ALA A 21 0.29 8.70 -6.34
CA ALA A 21 0.33 7.26 -6.03
C ALA A 21 -0.99 6.75 -5.44
N LEU A 22 -1.66 7.54 -4.59
CA LEU A 22 -2.98 7.20 -4.06
C LEU A 22 -4.07 7.23 -5.15
N GLN A 23 -3.98 8.17 -6.10
CA GLN A 23 -4.88 8.23 -7.25
C GLN A 23 -4.73 7.00 -8.15
N GLU A 24 -3.50 6.58 -8.47
CA GLU A 24 -3.25 5.35 -9.24
C GLU A 24 -3.82 4.12 -8.52
N LEU A 25 -3.63 4.03 -7.20
CA LEU A 25 -4.19 2.94 -6.40
C LEU A 25 -5.73 2.92 -6.49
N MET A 26 -6.36 4.09 -6.39
CA MET A 26 -7.82 4.22 -6.50
C MET A 26 -8.34 3.82 -7.88
N GLU A 27 -7.67 4.21 -8.96
CA GLU A 27 -8.03 3.81 -10.33
C GLU A 27 -7.98 2.29 -10.50
N LYS A 28 -6.97 1.63 -9.90
CA LYS A 28 -6.84 0.17 -9.91
C LYS A 28 -7.93 -0.55 -9.10
N PHE A 29 -8.39 0.05 -8.01
CA PHE A 29 -9.57 -0.44 -7.30
C PHE A 29 -10.84 -0.30 -8.14
N GLN A 30 -11.01 0.83 -8.82
CA GLN A 30 -12.19 1.09 -9.66
C GLN A 30 -12.24 0.19 -10.89
N SER A 31 -11.08 -0.15 -11.48
CA SER A 31 -10.99 -1.09 -12.59
C SER A 31 -11.19 -2.55 -12.17
N GLY A 32 -11.16 -2.84 -10.87
CA GLY A 32 -11.19 -4.20 -10.33
C GLY A 32 -9.86 -4.94 -10.50
N GLU A 33 -8.78 -4.26 -10.88
CA GLU A 33 -7.43 -4.83 -10.96
C GLU A 33 -6.90 -5.19 -9.56
N ILE A 34 -7.29 -4.41 -8.55
CA ILE A 34 -6.98 -4.67 -7.15
C ILE A 34 -8.29 -4.71 -6.37
N THR A 35 -8.50 -5.76 -5.58
CA THR A 35 -9.67 -5.93 -4.71
C THR A 35 -9.36 -5.64 -3.24
N CYS A 36 -8.09 -5.78 -2.85
CA CYS A 36 -7.61 -5.52 -1.50
C CYS A 36 -6.19 -4.92 -1.54
N ALA A 37 -5.92 -3.95 -0.67
CA ALA A 37 -4.59 -3.34 -0.51
C ALA A 37 -4.35 -2.94 0.95
N ALA A 38 -3.08 -2.92 1.34
CA ALA A 38 -2.65 -2.35 2.62
C ALA A 38 -1.61 -1.26 2.38
N ILE A 39 -1.75 -0.13 3.07
CA ILE A 39 -0.85 1.02 2.99
C ILE A 39 -0.34 1.40 4.38
N ARG A 40 0.91 1.85 4.46
CA ARG A 40 1.49 2.44 5.67
C ARG A 40 1.58 3.94 5.51
N LEU A 41 0.91 4.68 6.40
CA LEU A 41 0.97 6.13 6.45
C LEU A 41 1.94 6.55 7.55
N PHE A 42 3.03 7.21 7.19
CA PHE A 42 3.97 7.78 8.14
C PHE A 42 3.55 9.21 8.49
N ARG A 43 3.47 9.50 9.78
CA ARG A 43 3.19 10.82 10.30
C ARG A 43 4.49 11.59 10.58
N PRO A 44 4.46 12.93 10.55
CA PRO A 44 5.65 13.75 10.84
C PRO A 44 6.24 13.54 12.24
N ASP A 45 5.46 13.05 13.20
CA ASP A 45 5.91 12.74 14.56
C ASP A 45 6.68 11.41 14.67
N GLY A 46 6.92 10.73 13.55
CA GLY A 46 7.62 9.44 13.48
C GLY A 46 6.73 8.24 13.78
N THR A 47 5.44 8.45 14.04
CA THR A 47 4.47 7.35 14.15
C THR A 47 3.97 6.93 12.77
N TRP A 48 3.34 5.76 12.69
CA TRP A 48 2.69 5.29 11.47
C TRP A 48 1.42 4.51 11.76
N ASP A 49 0.53 4.47 10.78
CA ASP A 49 -0.64 3.57 10.78
C ASP A 49 -0.60 2.66 9.57
N ASP A 50 -0.99 1.40 9.78
CA ASP A 50 -1.28 0.47 8.69
C ASP A 50 -2.79 0.47 8.44
N ILE A 51 -3.19 0.68 7.19
CA ILE A 51 -4.60 0.72 6.78
C ILE A 51 -4.81 -0.33 5.70
N ALA A 52 -5.80 -1.21 5.89
CA ALA A 52 -6.28 -2.12 4.85
C ALA A 52 -7.55 -1.54 4.19
N LEU A 53 -7.66 -1.71 2.88
CA LEU A 53 -8.75 -1.19 2.06
C LEU A 53 -9.28 -2.29 1.13
N GLY A 54 -10.60 -2.38 0.99
CA GLY A 54 -11.25 -3.39 0.16
C GLY A 54 -11.12 -4.82 0.72
N GLY A 55 -11.60 -5.79 -0.05
CA GLY A 55 -11.61 -7.20 0.34
C GLY A 55 -12.44 -7.53 1.59
N ASP A 56 -12.46 -8.80 1.95
CA ASP A 56 -12.99 -9.28 3.23
C ASP A 56 -11.97 -9.20 4.38
N GLU A 57 -12.38 -9.57 5.59
CA GLU A 57 -11.52 -9.49 6.78
C GLU A 57 -10.27 -10.37 6.68
N GLN A 58 -10.34 -11.51 5.98
CA GLN A 58 -9.21 -12.41 5.81
C GLN A 58 -8.21 -11.82 4.82
N GLU A 59 -8.68 -11.32 3.68
CA GLU A 59 -7.85 -10.65 2.68
C GLU A 59 -7.14 -9.42 3.28
N GLN A 60 -7.87 -8.64 4.08
CA GLN A 60 -7.31 -7.47 4.79
C GLN A 60 -6.21 -7.88 5.79
N ALA A 61 -6.45 -8.93 6.57
CA ALA A 61 -5.45 -9.42 7.53
C ALA A 61 -4.18 -9.93 6.83
N GLU A 62 -4.33 -10.61 5.70
CA GLU A 62 -3.20 -11.07 4.88
C GLU A 62 -2.44 -9.89 4.26
N ALA A 63 -3.14 -8.90 3.71
CA ALA A 63 -2.53 -7.69 3.14
C ALA A 63 -1.71 -6.92 4.19
N LEU A 64 -2.25 -6.76 5.42
CA LEU A 64 -1.52 -6.12 6.52
C LEU A 64 -0.28 -6.90 6.96
N THR A 65 -0.38 -8.23 6.99
CA THR A 65 0.75 -9.11 7.32
C THR A 65 1.86 -8.96 6.28
N ASN A 66 1.49 -8.98 5.00
CA ASN A 66 2.42 -8.80 3.90
C ASN A 66 3.10 -7.43 3.92
N LEU A 67 2.35 -6.35 4.22
CA LEU A 67 2.90 -5.01 4.38
C LEU A 67 3.96 -4.94 5.49
N ARG A 68 3.69 -5.58 6.63
CA ARG A 68 4.62 -5.63 7.77
C ARG A 68 5.90 -6.40 7.42
N HIS A 69 5.78 -7.57 6.80
CA HIS A 69 6.93 -8.34 6.33
C HIS A 69 7.76 -7.58 5.27
N ALA A 70 7.11 -6.86 4.36
CA ALA A 70 7.80 -6.05 3.36
C ALA A 70 8.64 -4.94 4.01
N HIS A 71 8.16 -4.33 5.10
CA HIS A 71 8.91 -3.35 5.86
C HIS A 71 10.11 -3.97 6.59
N GLU A 72 9.94 -5.15 7.20
CA GLU A 72 11.05 -5.86 7.88
C GLU A 72 12.15 -6.26 6.91
N ARG A 73 11.81 -6.67 5.69
CA ARG A 73 12.81 -7.04 4.66
C ARG A 73 13.54 -5.85 4.05
N ALA A 74 13.02 -4.64 4.24
CA ALA A 74 13.58 -3.40 3.71
C ALA A 74 14.50 -2.67 4.70
N ASN A 75 14.51 -3.07 5.97
CA ASN A 75 15.38 -2.56 7.03
C ASN A 75 16.41 -3.61 7.46
#